data_AF-A0A1G4FJA0-F1
#
_entry.id   AF-A0A1G4FJA0-F1
#
_cell.length_a   1.000
_cell.length_b   1.000
_cell.length_c   1.000
_cell.angle_alpha   90.00
_cell.angle_beta   90.00
_cell.angle_gamma   90.00
#
_symmetry.space_group_name_H-M   'P 1'
#
loop_
_entity.id
_entity.type
_entity.pdbx_description
1 polymer ?
#
loop_
_entity_poly.entity_id
_entity_poly.type
_entity_poly.pdbx_seq_one_letter_code
_entity_poly.pdbx_strand_id
1 'polypeptide(L)'
;MNPLERLWRDRMDIYRWIDVVEGGITKSKEKLIHSNIRCQYSKGSLADTGTDGVPTIVNSYTLFCNLDADIQEGDKVIVTQRNGRKVTLNVGEGFPYTNHMEFSIKRSDMV
;
A
#
# COMPACT_ATOMS: atom_id res chain seq x y z
N MET A 1 5.79 -18.21 11.63
CA MET A 1 5.55 -16.94 12.37
C MET A 1 6.54 -15.93 11.82
N ASN A 2 6.08 -14.83 11.23
CA ASN A 2 6.96 -13.79 10.69
C ASN A 2 7.59 -12.99 11.86
N PRO A 3 8.92 -13.05 12.06
CA PRO A 3 9.58 -12.34 13.17
C PRO A 3 9.44 -10.82 13.07
N LEU A 4 9.39 -10.28 11.83
CA LEU A 4 9.31 -8.84 11.56
C LEU A 4 7.94 -8.26 11.94
N GLU A 5 6.89 -9.07 11.86
CA GLU A 5 5.52 -8.66 12.17
C GLU A 5 5.39 -8.12 13.61
N ARG A 6 6.24 -8.60 14.54
CA ARG A 6 6.29 -8.10 15.93
C ARG A 6 6.74 -6.65 16.04
N LEU A 7 7.45 -6.13 15.04
CA LEU A 7 7.95 -4.76 14.99
C LEU A 7 6.95 -3.82 14.31
N TRP A 8 6.07 -4.36 13.46
CA TRP A 8 5.08 -3.59 12.74
C TRP A 8 4.02 -3.01 13.67
N ARG A 9 3.90 -1.68 13.66
CA ARG A 9 2.98 -0.92 14.53
C ARG A 9 1.79 -0.34 13.76
N ASP A 10 1.87 -0.29 12.45
CA ASP A 10 0.80 0.26 11.63
C ASP A 10 -0.25 -0.81 11.34
N ARG A 11 -1.42 -0.35 10.91
CA ARG A 11 -2.55 -1.18 10.49
C ARG A 11 -3.06 -0.73 9.15
N MET A 12 -3.56 -1.64 8.33
CA MET A 12 -4.10 -1.29 7.03
C MET A 12 -5.46 -1.92 6.77
N ASP A 13 -6.27 -1.20 6.01
CA ASP A 13 -7.49 -1.66 5.36
C ASP A 13 -7.22 -1.77 3.86
N ILE A 14 -7.56 -2.91 3.25
CA ILE A 14 -7.31 -3.23 1.84
C ILE A 14 -8.63 -3.15 1.09
N TYR A 15 -8.65 -2.35 0.02
CA TYR A 15 -9.78 -2.16 -0.86
C TYR A 15 -9.44 -2.57 -2.28
N ARG A 16 -10.35 -3.30 -2.92
CA ARG A 16 -10.22 -3.78 -4.30
C ARG A 16 -11.38 -3.30 -5.15
N TRP A 17 -11.08 -2.93 -6.38
CA TRP A 17 -12.09 -2.65 -7.40
C TRP A 17 -12.65 -3.97 -7.90
N ILE A 18 -13.95 -4.16 -7.74
CA ILE A 18 -14.66 -5.34 -8.21
C ILE A 18 -15.78 -4.94 -9.18
N ASP A 19 -15.98 -5.77 -10.19
CA ASP A 19 -17.08 -5.58 -11.14
C ASP A 19 -18.36 -6.21 -10.58
N VAL A 20 -19.42 -5.41 -10.52
CA VAL A 20 -20.74 -5.81 -10.03
C VAL A 20 -21.77 -5.51 -11.12
N VAL A 21 -22.56 -6.51 -11.49
CA VAL A 21 -23.66 -6.33 -12.46
C VAL A 21 -24.90 -5.84 -11.72
N GLU A 22 -25.33 -4.61 -12.00
CA GLU A 22 -26.56 -4.03 -11.47
C GLU A 22 -27.47 -3.64 -12.63
N GLY A 23 -28.64 -4.30 -12.71
CA GLY A 23 -29.62 -4.01 -13.77
C GLY A 23 -29.12 -4.32 -15.18
N GLY A 24 -28.24 -5.33 -15.34
CA GLY A 24 -27.65 -5.71 -16.62
C GLY A 24 -26.45 -4.84 -17.05
N ILE A 25 -26.02 -3.87 -16.24
CA ILE A 25 -24.84 -3.05 -16.49
C ILE A 25 -23.74 -3.41 -15.50
N THR A 26 -22.55 -3.72 -16.01
CA THR A 26 -21.35 -3.92 -15.19
C THR A 26 -20.85 -2.56 -14.67
N LYS A 27 -20.75 -2.43 -13.35
CA LYS A 27 -20.19 -1.27 -12.67
C LYS A 27 -19.00 -1.69 -11.82
N SER A 28 -17.91 -0.95 -11.89
CA SER A 28 -16.78 -1.15 -10.98
C SER A 28 -17.05 -0.43 -9.66
N LYS A 29 -16.90 -1.14 -8.54
CA LYS A 29 -17.09 -0.61 -7.18
C LYS A 29 -15.90 -0.98 -6.29
N GLU A 30 -15.50 -0.04 -5.46
CA GLU A 30 -14.52 -0.28 -4.40
C GLU A 30 -15.16 -1.13 -3.28
N LYS A 31 -14.52 -2.24 -2.90
CA LYS A 31 -14.94 -3.11 -1.80
C LYS A 31 -13.81 -3.31 -0.81
N LEU A 32 -14.11 -3.19 0.48
CA LEU A 32 -13.21 -3.59 1.57
C LEU A 32 -13.03 -5.11 1.55
N ILE A 33 -11.79 -5.56 1.38
CA ILE A 33 -11.42 -6.98 1.32
C ILE A 33 -10.95 -7.46 2.69
N HIS A 34 -9.98 -6.76 3.27
CA HIS A 34 -9.44 -7.04 4.60
C HIS A 34 -9.34 -5.75 5.41
N SER A 35 -9.49 -5.86 6.72
CA SER A 35 -9.40 -4.72 7.63
C SER A 35 -8.48 -4.99 8.81
N ASN A 36 -7.84 -3.93 9.28
CA ASN A 36 -6.98 -3.94 10.47
C ASN A 36 -5.83 -4.95 10.40
N ILE A 37 -5.27 -5.16 9.20
CA ILE A 37 -4.14 -6.05 8.97
C ILE A 37 -2.85 -5.39 9.43
N ARG A 38 -1.94 -6.14 10.06
CA ARG A 38 -0.63 -5.60 10.46
C ARG A 38 0.21 -5.28 9.23
N CYS A 39 0.82 -4.11 9.24
CA CYS A 39 1.71 -3.68 8.16
C CYS A 39 2.78 -2.72 8.70
N GLN A 40 3.76 -2.42 7.86
CA GLN A 40 4.65 -1.29 8.06
C GLN A 40 4.61 -0.41 6.82
N TYR A 41 4.21 0.83 6.98
CA TYR A 41 4.38 1.84 5.95
C TYR A 41 5.74 2.51 6.18
N SER A 42 6.63 2.44 5.20
CA SER A 42 7.98 3.00 5.30
C SER A 42 8.27 3.97 4.18
N LYS A 43 9.07 4.99 4.51
CA LYS A 43 9.69 5.87 3.53
C LYS A 43 11.00 5.21 3.07
N GLY A 44 11.14 5.03 1.77
CA GLY A 44 12.36 4.55 1.13
C GLY A 44 13.41 5.67 1.01
N SER A 45 14.33 5.50 0.06
CA SER A 45 15.40 6.47 -0.19
C SER A 45 14.86 7.82 -0.67
N LEU A 46 15.57 8.86 -0.26
CA LEU A 46 15.50 10.20 -0.84
C LEU A 46 16.53 10.25 -1.96
N ALA A 47 16.08 10.26 -3.21
CA ALA A 47 16.95 10.54 -4.35
C ALA A 47 16.74 11.99 -4.79
N ASP A 48 17.83 12.76 -4.84
CA ASP A 48 17.86 14.12 -5.41
C ASP A 48 18.34 14.05 -6.86
N THR A 49 17.64 13.24 -7.66
CA THR A 49 17.95 13.06 -9.08
C THR A 49 16.83 13.65 -9.90
N GLY A 50 16.89 14.97 -10.10
CA GLY A 50 16.13 15.61 -11.16
C GLY A 50 16.61 15.12 -12.52
N THR A 51 15.68 14.87 -13.43
CA THR A 51 15.99 14.45 -14.81
C THR A 51 16.62 15.59 -15.64
N ASP A 52 16.46 16.84 -15.21
CA ASP A 52 16.77 18.05 -16.00
C ASP A 52 17.68 19.06 -15.28
N GLY A 53 18.49 18.61 -14.32
CA GLY A 53 19.40 19.49 -13.55
C GLY A 53 18.70 20.40 -12.51
N VAL A 54 17.38 20.25 -12.33
CA VAL A 54 16.61 20.86 -11.24
C VAL A 54 16.49 19.84 -10.10
N PRO A 55 16.95 20.14 -8.87
CA PRO A 55 16.76 19.25 -7.73
C PRO A 55 15.27 18.98 -7.50
N THR A 56 14.84 17.73 -7.67
CA THR A 56 13.49 17.28 -7.34
C THR A 56 13.58 16.18 -6.30
N ILE A 57 12.85 16.37 -5.20
CA ILE A 57 12.79 15.38 -4.13
C ILE A 57 11.85 14.26 -4.59
N VAL A 58 12.44 13.16 -5.07
CA VAL A 58 11.68 11.93 -5.37
C VAL A 58 11.67 11.06 -4.12
N ASN A 59 10.50 10.96 -3.48
CA ASN A 59 10.29 10.06 -2.36
C ASN A 59 9.83 8.69 -2.86
N SER A 60 10.59 7.64 -2.55
CA SER A 60 10.10 6.27 -2.65
C SER A 60 9.41 5.84 -1.34
N TYR A 61 8.42 4.97 -1.44
CA TYR A 61 7.71 4.43 -0.30
C TYR A 61 7.48 2.93 -0.51
N THR A 62 7.53 2.17 0.59
CA THR A 62 7.36 0.71 0.58
C THR A 62 6.37 0.31 1.67
N LEU A 63 5.45 -0.59 1.32
CA LEU A 63 4.53 -1.25 2.25
C LEU A 63 5.02 -2.67 2.52
N PHE A 64 5.18 -3.01 3.79
CA PHE A 64 5.53 -4.37 4.23
C PHE A 64 4.31 -5.02 4.88
N CYS A 65 4.05 -6.27 4.54
CA CYS A 65 2.98 -7.07 5.14
C CYS A 65 3.32 -8.57 5.14
N ASN A 66 2.52 -9.39 5.80
CA ASN A 66 2.71 -10.84 5.76
C ASN A 66 2.38 -11.40 4.36
N LEU A 67 2.94 -12.57 4.05
CA LEU A 67 2.69 -13.30 2.80
C LEU A 67 1.20 -13.65 2.58
N ASP A 68 0.41 -13.72 3.65
CA ASP A 68 -1.01 -14.09 3.64
C ASP A 68 -1.96 -12.88 3.65
N ALA A 69 -1.45 -11.65 3.48
CA ALA A 69 -2.26 -10.43 3.56
C ALA A 69 -3.23 -10.22 2.37
N ASP A 70 -3.16 -11.05 1.31
CA ASP A 70 -4.02 -11.00 0.11
C ASP A 70 -4.17 -9.58 -0.48
N ILE A 71 -3.05 -8.89 -0.56
CA ILE A 71 -2.91 -7.60 -1.22
C ILE A 71 -2.47 -7.83 -2.67
N GLN A 72 -3.02 -7.07 -3.60
CA GLN A 72 -2.78 -7.19 -5.04
C GLN A 72 -2.39 -5.84 -5.64
N GLU A 73 -1.66 -5.87 -6.76
CA GLU A 73 -1.34 -4.67 -7.51
C GLU A 73 -2.62 -3.96 -7.96
N GLY A 74 -2.66 -2.63 -7.84
CA GLY A 74 -3.85 -1.83 -8.12
C GLY A 74 -4.86 -1.76 -6.96
N ASP A 75 -4.66 -2.52 -5.87
CA ASP A 75 -5.44 -2.32 -4.65
C ASP A 75 -5.19 -0.91 -4.09
N LYS A 76 -6.22 -0.39 -3.44
CA LYS A 76 -6.12 0.80 -2.60
C LYS A 76 -5.95 0.35 -1.16
N VAL A 77 -5.01 0.96 -0.47
CA VAL A 77 -4.75 0.67 0.94
C VAL A 77 -4.86 1.95 1.76
N ILE A 78 -5.56 1.85 2.89
CA ILE A 78 -5.59 2.93 3.88
C ILE A 78 -4.79 2.47 5.09
N VAL A 79 -3.61 3.05 5.27
CA VAL A 79 -2.76 2.76 6.44
C VAL A 79 -3.12 3.72 7.58
N THR A 80 -3.41 3.16 8.74
CA THR A 80 -3.47 3.87 10.02
C THR A 80 -2.15 3.69 10.75
N GLN A 81 -1.39 4.78 10.87
CA GLN A 81 -0.11 4.80 11.57
C GLN A 81 -0.30 4.84 13.09
N ARG A 82 0.75 4.51 13.86
CA ARG A 82 0.71 4.52 15.34
C ARG A 82 0.22 5.84 15.97
N ASN A 83 0.46 6.98 15.32
CA ASN A 83 0.00 8.29 15.79
C ASN A 83 -1.46 8.62 15.39
N GLY A 84 -2.19 7.67 14.80
CA GLY A 84 -3.56 7.83 14.33
C GLY A 84 -3.70 8.44 12.94
N ARG A 85 -2.60 8.86 12.29
CA ARG A 85 -2.64 9.41 10.93
C ARG A 85 -3.07 8.32 9.95
N LYS A 86 -4.03 8.66 9.08
CA LYS A 86 -4.42 7.83 7.94
C LYS A 86 -3.73 8.29 6.66
N VAL A 87 -3.21 7.36 5.89
CA VAL A 87 -2.56 7.60 4.60
C VAL A 87 -3.18 6.68 3.56
N THR A 88 -3.71 7.26 2.49
CA THR A 88 -4.25 6.51 1.35
C THR A 88 -3.14 6.25 0.34
N LEU A 89 -3.00 4.99 -0.05
CA LEU A 89 -1.94 4.47 -0.89
C LEU A 89 -2.55 3.69 -2.06
N ASN A 90 -1.95 3.82 -3.23
CA ASN A 90 -2.15 2.94 -4.37
C ASN A 90 -1.01 1.93 -4.41
N VAL A 91 -1.36 0.64 -4.50
CA VAL A 91 -0.42 -0.48 -4.51
C VAL A 91 0.12 -0.70 -5.93
N GLY A 92 1.44 -0.70 -6.07
CA GLY A 92 2.16 -1.08 -7.29
C GLY A 92 2.74 -2.49 -7.16
N GLU A 93 3.85 -2.74 -7.86
CA GLU A 93 4.53 -4.04 -7.90
C GLU A 93 4.86 -4.58 -6.51
N GLY A 94 4.62 -5.88 -6.32
CA GLY A 94 4.92 -6.62 -5.11
C GLY A 94 6.06 -7.63 -5.28
N PHE A 95 6.95 -7.70 -4.29
CA PHE A 95 8.04 -8.66 -4.25
C PHE A 95 7.96 -9.54 -2.98
N PRO A 96 7.89 -10.88 -3.13
CA PRO A 96 7.89 -11.79 -2.00
C PRO A 96 9.30 -12.01 -1.45
N TYR A 97 9.43 -11.91 -0.14
CA TYR A 97 10.58 -12.39 0.63
C TYR A 97 10.20 -13.62 1.44
N THR A 98 11.18 -14.26 2.10
CA THR A 98 10.97 -15.49 2.86
C THR A 98 9.85 -15.41 3.90
N ASN A 99 9.63 -14.23 4.52
CA ASN A 99 8.68 -14.07 5.62
C ASN A 99 7.64 -12.96 5.41
N HIS A 100 7.77 -12.13 4.37
CA HIS A 100 6.95 -10.94 4.17
C HIS A 100 6.86 -10.59 2.69
N MET A 101 5.90 -9.75 2.34
CA MET A 101 5.82 -9.08 1.06
C MET A 101 6.30 -7.64 1.20
N GLU A 102 6.88 -7.12 0.13
CA GLU A 102 7.14 -5.69 -0.05
C GLU A 102 6.42 -5.18 -1.28
N PHE A 103 5.69 -4.07 -1.16
CA PHE A 103 5.03 -3.43 -2.28
C PHE A 103 5.54 -2.02 -2.49
N SER A 104 5.82 -1.68 -3.75
CA SER A 104 5.93 -0.28 -4.15
C SER A 104 4.57 0.40 -3.99
N ILE A 105 4.56 1.62 -3.45
CA ILE A 105 3.31 2.33 -3.17
C ILE A 105 3.42 3.80 -3.54
N LYS A 106 2.30 4.37 -4.01
CA LYS A 106 2.18 5.81 -4.29
C LYS A 106 1.12 6.41 -3.38
N ARG A 107 1.44 7.55 -2.79
CA ARG A 107 0.52 8.33 -1.97
C ARG A 107 -0.51 9.03 -2.84
N SER A 108 -1.79 8.84 -2.55
CA SER A 108 -2.88 9.48 -3.30
C SER A 108 -3.10 10.95 -2.92
N ASP A 109 -2.54 11.38 -1.78
CA ASP A 109 -2.65 12.76 -1.26
C ASP A 109 -1.54 13.71 -1.76
N MET A 110 -0.63 13.21 -2.60
CA MET A 110 0.37 14.02 -3.31
C MET A 110 -0.01 14.05 -4.79
N VAL A 111 -1.03 14.84 -5.10
CA VAL A 111 -1.35 15.31 -6.46
C VAL A 111 -0.77 16.71 -6.61
#